data_AF-A0A915IEB9-F1
#
_entry.id   AF-A0A915IEB9-F1
#
_cell.length_a   1.000
_cell.length_b   1.000
_cell.length_c   1.000
_cell.angle_alpha   90.00
_cell.angle_beta   90.00
_cell.angle_gamma   90.00
#
_symmetry.space_group_name_H-M   'P 1'
#
loop_
_entity.id
_entity.type
_entity.pdbx_description
1 polymer ?
#
loop_
_entity_poly.entity_id
_entity_poly.type
_entity_poly.pdbx_seq_one_letter_code
_entity_poly.pdbx_strand_id
1 'polypeptide(L)'
;MILFKQQDDHQSLADFKQVVHSLQDHKNAINFLYADGVKFAHPLHHLGKTTSDLPIIAIDSFRHMYLFTDFNDLKTPGKLRQFIDDMHSGKLHREFHHGPDPTDAPSTDATPPPIDGNYLPTDATPDGQPHDHKAGQEVFGVTNKPQTSPPLSVFQKLKPSKARYTLKEEL
;
A
#
# COMPACT_ATOMS: atom_id res chain seq x y z
N MET A 1 9.05 7.12 4.86
CA MET A 1 7.71 7.54 5.35
C MET A 1 7.56 9.03 5.16
N ILE A 2 6.40 9.49 4.69
CA ILE A 2 6.15 10.89 4.34
C ILE A 2 4.81 11.31 4.94
N LEU A 3 4.81 12.42 5.67
CA LEU A 3 3.60 13.19 6.00
C LEU A 3 3.33 14.21 4.88
N PHE A 4 2.22 14.07 4.16
CA PHE A 4 1.68 15.12 3.31
C PHE A 4 0.75 16.00 4.14
N LYS A 5 0.96 17.30 4.11
CA LYS A 5 0.17 18.28 4.88
C LYS A 5 -0.07 19.56 4.08
N GLN A 6 -1.06 20.35 4.50
CA GLN A 6 -1.18 21.73 4.05
C GLN A 6 0.03 22.55 4.50
N GLN A 7 0.37 23.62 3.77
CA GLN A 7 1.58 24.40 4.06
C GLN A 7 1.57 24.99 5.49
N ASP A 8 0.43 25.50 5.91
CA ASP A 8 0.14 26.16 7.20
C ASP A 8 -0.31 25.21 8.32
N ASP A 9 -0.51 23.92 8.01
CA ASP A 9 -0.80 22.91 9.03
C ASP A 9 0.46 22.60 9.85
N HIS A 10 0.61 23.32 10.96
CA HIS A 10 1.70 23.15 11.92
C HIS A 10 1.39 22.10 12.97
N GLN A 11 0.11 21.87 13.28
CA GLN A 11 -0.31 20.94 14.33
C GLN A 11 -0.04 19.49 13.92
N SER A 12 -0.44 19.10 12.71
CA SER A 12 -0.19 17.74 12.22
C SER A 12 1.31 17.44 12.10
N LEU A 13 2.11 18.45 11.77
CA LEU A 13 3.58 18.32 11.76
C LEU A 13 4.14 18.12 13.17
N ALA A 14 3.61 18.83 14.17
CA ALA A 14 4.03 18.68 15.56
C ALA A 14 3.67 17.28 16.10
N ASP A 15 2.43 16.84 15.89
CA ASP A 15 1.94 15.51 16.28
C ASP A 15 2.79 14.41 15.64
N PHE A 16 3.05 14.52 14.34
CA PHE A 16 3.91 13.56 13.62
C PHE A 16 5.33 13.54 14.16
N LYS A 17 5.95 14.71 14.38
CA LYS A 17 7.29 14.78 14.97
C LYS A 17 7.34 14.14 16.35
N GLN A 18 6.33 14.37 17.19
CA GLN A 18 6.28 13.79 18.53
C GLN A 18 6.31 12.26 18.49
N VAL A 19 5.49 11.64 17.63
CA VAL A 19 5.47 10.18 17.49
C VAL A 19 6.74 9.65 16.84
N VAL A 20 7.27 10.31 15.81
CA VAL A 20 8.55 9.91 15.19
C VAL A 20 9.71 9.96 16.20
N HIS A 21 9.68 10.88 17.17
CA HIS A 21 10.69 10.92 18.23
C HIS A 21 10.63 9.70 19.17
N SER A 22 9.54 8.94 19.26
CA SER A 22 9.52 7.70 20.03
C SER A 22 10.01 6.48 19.24
N LEU A 23 10.13 6.58 17.90
CA LEU A 23 10.51 5.50 16.98
C LEU A 23 12.02 5.47 16.68
N GLN A 24 12.85 5.60 17.71
CA GLN A 24 14.31 5.71 17.59
C GLN A 24 14.96 4.44 16.99
N ASP A 25 14.40 3.29 17.31
CA ASP A 25 14.73 1.96 16.81
C ASP A 25 14.59 1.85 15.27
N HIS A 26 13.65 2.55 14.66
CA HIS A 26 13.44 2.52 13.20
C HIS A 26 14.19 3.60 12.42
N LYS A 27 14.96 4.48 13.08
CA LYS A 27 15.65 5.61 12.44
C LYS A 27 16.64 5.23 11.35
N ASN A 28 17.28 4.06 11.46
CA ASN A 28 18.23 3.59 10.47
C ASN A 28 17.56 2.83 9.30
N ALA A 29 16.29 2.43 9.46
CA ALA A 29 15.55 1.67 8.47
C ALA A 29 14.60 2.55 7.65
N ILE A 30 14.12 3.67 8.22
CA ILE A 30 13.13 4.54 7.59
C ILE A 30 13.57 6.00 7.65
N ASN A 31 13.52 6.64 6.48
CA ASN A 31 13.59 8.09 6.37
C ASN A 31 12.21 8.70 6.66
N PHE A 32 12.13 9.55 7.69
CA PHE A 32 10.92 10.29 8.04
C PHE A 32 10.96 11.68 7.42
N LEU A 33 9.99 11.98 6.56
CA LEU A 33 9.90 13.21 5.79
C LEU A 33 8.53 13.85 5.96
N TYR A 34 8.41 15.12 5.61
CA TYR A 34 7.14 15.79 5.39
C TYR A 34 7.19 16.56 4.08
N ALA A 35 6.04 16.73 3.45
CA ALA A 35 5.87 17.37 2.15
C ALA A 35 4.61 18.23 2.12
N ASP A 36 4.67 19.28 1.31
CA ASP A 36 3.52 20.11 0.96
C ASP A 36 2.59 19.32 0.04
N GLY A 37 1.39 18.98 0.51
CA GLY A 37 0.45 18.14 -0.23
C GLY A 37 -0.05 18.78 -1.53
N VAL A 38 -0.04 20.12 -1.64
CA VAL A 38 -0.40 20.82 -2.87
C VAL A 38 0.71 20.67 -3.91
N LYS A 39 1.96 20.88 -3.51
CA LYS A 39 3.13 20.70 -4.42
C LYS A 39 3.33 19.25 -4.84
N PHE A 40 2.98 18.31 -3.97
CA PHE A 40 3.09 16.87 -4.20
C PHE A 40 1.72 16.22 -4.51
N ALA A 41 0.81 16.96 -5.16
CA ALA A 41 -0.50 16.43 -5.56
C ALA A 41 -0.42 15.21 -6.50
N HIS A 42 0.63 15.11 -7.33
CA HIS A 42 0.81 13.96 -8.23
C HIS A 42 1.06 12.64 -7.46
N PRO A 43 2.00 12.56 -6.50
CA PRO A 43 2.09 11.42 -5.58
C PRO A 43 0.80 11.11 -4.81
N LEU A 44 0.04 12.12 -4.37
CA LEU A 44 -1.25 11.90 -3.70
C LEU A 44 -2.27 11.23 -4.62
N HIS A 45 -2.35 11.65 -5.88
CA HIS A 45 -3.25 11.03 -6.86
C HIS A 45 -2.95 9.55 -7.08
N HIS A 46 -1.67 9.16 -7.09
CA HIS A 46 -1.25 7.76 -7.16
C HIS A 46 -1.66 6.92 -5.94
N LEU A 47 -1.94 7.55 -4.81
CA LEU A 47 -2.49 6.94 -3.61
C LEU A 47 -4.04 6.94 -3.60
N GLY A 48 -4.69 7.44 -4.65
CA GLY A 48 -6.14 7.65 -4.67
C GLY A 48 -6.60 8.76 -3.71
N LYS A 49 -5.72 9.70 -3.40
CA LYS A 49 -5.97 10.82 -2.48
C LYS A 49 -5.85 12.16 -3.18
N THR A 50 -6.41 13.18 -2.55
CA THR A 50 -6.46 14.56 -3.01
C THR A 50 -5.98 15.50 -1.91
N THR A 51 -5.85 16.79 -2.22
CA THR A 51 -5.46 17.80 -1.22
C THR A 51 -6.51 18.02 -0.14
N SER A 52 -7.78 17.66 -0.37
CA SER A 52 -8.84 17.72 0.65
C SER A 52 -8.76 16.59 1.67
N ASP A 53 -8.00 15.53 1.38
CA ASP A 53 -7.78 14.41 2.30
C ASP A 53 -6.65 14.68 3.30
N LEU A 54 -5.93 15.80 3.17
CA LEU A 54 -4.80 16.14 4.05
C LEU A 54 -5.27 16.39 5.49
N PRO A 55 -4.49 15.99 6.51
CA PRO A 55 -3.15 15.39 6.44
C PRO A 55 -3.14 13.88 6.14
N ILE A 56 -2.14 13.41 5.38
CA ILE A 56 -1.98 11.99 5.01
C ILE A 56 -0.57 11.50 5.35
N ILE A 57 -0.46 10.32 5.95
CA ILE A 57 0.81 9.63 6.13
C ILE A 57 0.88 8.43 5.18
N ALA A 58 2.02 8.27 4.51
CA ALA A 58 2.29 7.11 3.66
C ALA A 58 3.72 6.59 3.82
N ILE A 59 3.92 5.29 3.58
CA ILE A 59 5.24 4.71 3.36
C ILE A 59 5.41 4.49 1.86
N ASP A 60 6.51 5.00 1.30
CA ASP A 60 7.01 4.58 -0.01
C ASP A 60 8.23 3.67 0.22
N SER A 61 8.12 2.41 -0.20
CA SER A 61 9.18 1.39 -0.12
C SER A 61 10.15 1.41 -1.32
N PHE A 62 9.98 2.37 -2.24
CA PHE A 62 10.55 2.41 -3.59
C PHE A 62 10.12 1.27 -4.53
N ARG A 63 9.24 0.38 -4.08
CA ARG A 63 8.50 -0.58 -4.92
C ARG A 63 7.04 -0.23 -4.94
N HIS A 64 6.44 -0.17 -3.76
CA HIS A 64 5.04 0.11 -3.53
C HIS A 64 4.85 1.21 -2.48
N MET A 65 3.73 1.92 -2.56
CA MET A 65 3.27 2.86 -1.56
C MET A 65 2.11 2.31 -0.74
N TYR A 66 2.13 2.56 0.58
CA TYR A 66 1.11 2.13 1.53
C TYR A 66 0.60 3.33 2.33
N LEU A 67 -0.73 3.42 2.53
CA LEU A 67 -1.38 4.48 3.29
C LEU A 67 -1.52 4.09 4.76
N PHE A 68 -1.24 5.04 5.64
CA PHE A 68 -1.73 5.00 7.01
C PHE A 68 -3.16 5.56 7.01
N THR A 69 -4.14 4.71 7.33
CA THR A 69 -5.56 4.89 6.96
C THR A 69 -6.26 6.08 7.62
N ASP A 70 -6.01 6.33 8.91
CA ASP A 70 -6.56 7.46 9.65
C ASP A 70 -5.42 8.23 10.32
N PHE A 71 -5.35 9.54 10.10
CA PHE A 71 -4.36 10.38 10.76
C PHE A 71 -4.54 10.41 12.29
N ASN A 72 -5.78 10.27 12.79
CA ASN A 72 -6.03 10.27 14.23
C ASN A 72 -5.43 9.05 14.95
N ASP A 73 -5.23 7.93 14.25
CA ASP A 73 -4.55 6.76 14.80
C ASP A 73 -3.10 7.04 15.19
N LEU A 74 -2.52 8.15 14.73
CA LEU A 74 -1.21 8.63 15.17
C LEU A 74 -1.17 8.89 16.69
N LYS A 75 -2.30 9.28 17.28
CA LYS A 75 -2.42 9.53 18.73
C LYS A 75 -2.48 8.24 19.53
N THR A 76 -2.81 7.13 18.87
CA THR A 76 -2.88 5.81 19.50
C THR A 76 -1.46 5.23 19.61
N PRO A 77 -0.96 4.98 20.84
CA PRO A 77 0.40 4.46 21.03
C PRO A 77 0.64 3.18 20.24
N GLY A 78 1.78 3.09 19.56
CA GLY A 78 2.20 1.90 18.82
C GLY A 78 1.62 1.74 17.41
N LYS A 79 0.54 2.44 17.03
CA LYS A 79 -0.07 2.29 15.69
C LYS A 79 0.89 2.61 14.55
N LEU A 80 1.62 3.73 14.64
CA LEU A 80 2.60 4.09 13.61
C LEU A 80 3.78 3.09 13.58
N ARG A 81 4.15 2.52 14.73
CA ARG A 81 5.18 1.48 14.83
C ARG A 81 4.73 0.20 14.15
N GLN A 82 3.52 -0.26 14.47
CA GLN A 82 2.91 -1.44 13.85
C GLN A 82 2.84 -1.29 12.33
N PHE A 83 2.46 -0.11 11.83
CA PHE A 83 2.45 0.15 10.40
C PHE A 83 3.83 0.00 9.72
N ILE A 84 4.90 0.35 10.43
CA ILE A 84 6.29 0.15 9.99
C ILE A 84 6.65 -1.34 10.01
N ASP A 85 6.30 -2.04 11.08
CA ASP A 85 6.55 -3.48 11.24
C ASP A 85 5.79 -4.31 10.19
N ASP A 86 4.55 -3.94 9.90
CA ASP A 86 3.70 -4.55 8.85
C ASP A 86 4.27 -4.33 7.45
N MET A 87 4.91 -3.18 7.21
CA MET A 87 5.61 -2.92 5.95
C MET A 87 6.86 -3.80 5.81
N HIS A 88 7.68 -3.91 6.87
CA HIS A 88 8.89 -4.73 6.84
C HIS A 88 8.61 -6.23 6.75
N SER A 89 7.56 -6.71 7.42
CA SER A 89 7.14 -8.12 7.37
C SER A 89 6.44 -8.50 6.05
N GLY A 90 6.09 -7.52 5.22
CA GLY A 90 5.32 -7.73 3.99
C GLY A 90 3.82 -7.92 4.22
N LYS A 91 3.32 -7.75 5.45
CA LYS A 91 1.88 -7.81 5.77
C LYS A 91 1.08 -6.83 4.93
N LEU A 92 1.53 -5.58 4.81
CA LEU A 92 0.81 -4.58 3.99
C LEU A 92 0.65 -5.00 2.52
N HIS A 93 1.63 -5.74 1.98
CA HIS A 93 1.54 -6.28 0.63
C HIS A 93 0.55 -7.44 0.56
N ARG A 94 0.64 -8.39 1.51
CA ARG A 94 -0.27 -9.53 1.61
C ARG A 94 -1.72 -9.10 1.77
N GLU A 95 -1.99 -8.15 2.66
CA GLU A 95 -3.34 -7.66 2.92
C GLU A 95 -3.96 -6.92 1.74
N PHE A 96 -3.14 -6.29 0.91
CA PHE A 96 -3.62 -5.69 -0.33
C PHE A 96 -4.17 -6.75 -1.30
N HIS A 97 -3.54 -7.93 -1.34
CA HIS A 97 -3.96 -9.03 -2.22
C HIS A 97 -5.09 -9.88 -1.64
N HIS A 98 -5.09 -10.10 -0.33
CA HIS A 98 -5.92 -11.12 0.32
C HIS A 98 -6.93 -10.57 1.33
N GLY A 99 -6.91 -9.26 1.59
CA GLY A 99 -7.65 -8.67 2.71
C GLY A 99 -6.96 -8.86 4.05
N PRO A 100 -7.56 -8.41 5.17
CA PRO A 100 -6.98 -8.50 6.50
C PRO A 100 -6.58 -9.93 6.87
N ASP A 101 -5.47 -10.09 7.60
CA ASP A 101 -5.06 -11.40 8.09
C ASP A 101 -6.15 -12.01 9.01
N PRO A 102 -6.41 -13.33 8.97
CA PRO A 102 -7.47 -13.97 9.76
C PRO A 102 -7.35 -13.75 11.28
N THR A 103 -6.13 -13.51 11.77
CA THR A 103 -5.84 -13.19 13.17
C THR A 103 -6.31 -11.81 13.62
N ASP A 104 -6.64 -10.91 12.68
CA ASP A 104 -7.12 -9.55 12.96
C ASP A 104 -8.65 -9.42 12.81
N ALA A 105 -9.36 -10.50 12.48
CA ALA A 105 -10.82 -10.50 12.51
C ALA A 105 -11.29 -10.32 13.97
N PRO A 106 -12.22 -9.40 14.28
CA PRO A 106 -12.82 -9.37 15.60
C PRO A 106 -13.50 -10.72 15.80
N SER A 107 -13.03 -11.49 16.78
CA SER A 107 -13.59 -12.79 17.14
C SER A 107 -15.05 -12.60 17.53
N THR A 108 -15.97 -12.75 16.57
CA THR A 108 -17.34 -13.07 16.92
C THR A 108 -17.30 -14.51 17.39
N ASP A 109 -17.30 -14.67 18.70
CA ASP A 109 -17.58 -15.92 19.38
C ASP A 109 -18.96 -16.41 18.89
N ALA A 110 -18.94 -17.23 17.84
CA ALA A 110 -20.11 -17.87 17.27
C ALA A 110 -19.78 -19.36 17.14
N THR A 111 -20.27 -20.11 18.12
CA THR A 111 -20.44 -21.56 18.10
C THR A 111 -20.76 -22.05 16.69
N PRO A 112 -20.03 -23.04 16.13
CA PRO A 112 -20.38 -23.57 14.82
C PRO A 112 -21.78 -24.23 14.90
N PRO A 113 -22.70 -23.93 13.97
CA PRO A 113 -23.97 -24.64 13.91
C PRO A 113 -23.73 -26.10 13.50
N PRO A 114 -24.59 -27.04 13.91
CA PRO A 114 -24.45 -28.46 13.57
C PRO A 114 -24.48 -28.66 12.05
N ILE A 115 -23.53 -29.42 11.55
CA ILE A 115 -23.50 -29.95 10.18
C ILE A 115 -24.72 -30.86 9.96
N ASP A 116 -25.73 -30.38 9.23
CA ASP A 116 -26.76 -31.25 8.68
C ASP A 116 -26.36 -31.66 7.26
N GLY A 117 -26.19 -32.96 7.09
CA GLY A 117 -25.68 -33.56 5.86
C GLY A 117 -26.72 -33.51 4.77
N ASN A 118 -26.39 -32.84 3.66
CA ASN A 118 -26.67 -33.28 2.30
C ASN A 118 -26.28 -32.18 1.32
N TYR A 119 -25.17 -32.36 0.61
CA TYR A 119 -25.15 -32.20 -0.85
C TYR A 119 -23.80 -32.62 -1.43
N LEU A 120 -23.85 -33.61 -2.34
CA LEU A 120 -23.05 -33.87 -3.55
C LEU A 120 -23.22 -35.38 -3.88
N PRO A 121 -23.12 -35.84 -5.15
CA PRO A 121 -22.70 -35.16 -6.38
C PRO A 121 -23.62 -35.43 -7.61
N THR A 122 -23.41 -34.76 -8.74
CA THR A 122 -23.71 -35.37 -10.06
C THR A 122 -22.58 -35.08 -11.07
N ASP A 123 -22.12 -36.18 -11.68
CA ASP A 123 -20.99 -36.38 -12.59
C ASP A 123 -21.20 -35.79 -14.01
N ALA A 124 -20.17 -35.18 -14.61
CA ALA A 124 -19.33 -35.65 -15.77
C ALA A 124 -19.98 -35.59 -17.18
N THR A 125 -19.67 -34.57 -18.04
CA THR A 125 -18.66 -34.48 -19.16
C THR A 125 -19.10 -35.09 -20.52
N PRO A 126 -18.44 -34.90 -21.71
CA PRO A 126 -17.39 -33.97 -22.19
C PRO A 126 -17.66 -33.33 -23.60
N ASP A 127 -16.65 -32.57 -24.10
CA ASP A 127 -16.19 -32.36 -25.50
C ASP A 127 -16.25 -30.95 -26.15
N GLY A 128 -15.09 -30.51 -26.66
CA GLY A 128 -14.90 -29.31 -27.48
C GLY A 128 -13.49 -28.70 -27.42
N GLN A 129 -12.58 -29.20 -28.27
CA GLN A 129 -11.14 -28.92 -28.45
C GLN A 129 -10.68 -27.45 -28.61
N PRO A 130 -9.34 -27.19 -28.51
CA PRO A 130 -8.75 -25.85 -28.42
C PRO A 130 -8.49 -25.21 -29.79
N HIS A 131 -8.57 -23.87 -29.85
CA HIS A 131 -8.14 -23.09 -31.01
C HIS A 131 -6.90 -22.26 -30.66
N ASP A 132 -5.79 -22.62 -31.32
CA ASP A 132 -4.53 -21.89 -31.32
C ASP A 132 -4.59 -20.71 -32.30
N HIS A 133 -4.37 -19.48 -31.84
CA HIS A 133 -3.94 -18.38 -32.71
C HIS A 133 -2.87 -17.52 -32.05
N LYS A 134 -1.71 -17.49 -32.72
CA LYS A 134 -0.53 -16.66 -32.44
C LYS A 134 -0.78 -15.17 -32.70
N ALA A 135 -0.15 -14.35 -31.84
CA ALA A 135 0.58 -13.10 -32.10
C ALA A 135 -0.06 -12.02 -32.99
N GLY A 136 -0.46 -10.92 -32.36
CA GLY A 136 -0.73 -9.64 -33.03
C GLY A 136 -0.94 -8.49 -32.03
N GLN A 137 0.09 -7.64 -31.87
CA GLN A 137 0.01 -6.18 -31.77
C GLN A 137 -1.03 -5.56 -30.79
N GLU A 138 -0.61 -5.30 -29.55
CA GLU A 138 -1.42 -4.53 -28.59
C GLU A 138 -1.25 -3.02 -28.81
N VAL A 139 -2.31 -2.43 -29.34
CA VAL A 139 -2.61 -1.00 -29.46
C VAL A 139 -2.74 -0.41 -28.05
N PHE A 140 -2.26 0.82 -27.84
CA PHE A 140 -2.42 1.58 -26.59
C PHE A 140 -3.90 1.82 -26.27
N GLY A 141 -4.54 0.86 -25.60
CA GLY A 141 -5.85 0.96 -24.98
C GLY A 141 -5.70 1.05 -23.46
N VAL A 142 -6.36 2.03 -22.85
CA VAL A 142 -6.49 2.16 -21.40
C VAL A 142 -7.26 0.94 -20.88
N THR A 143 -6.54 -0.11 -20.47
CA THR A 143 -7.17 -1.25 -19.79
C THR A 143 -7.29 -0.93 -18.30
N ASN A 144 -8.52 -0.73 -17.82
CA ASN A 144 -8.86 -0.93 -16.42
C ASN A 144 -8.64 -2.42 -16.08
N LYS A 145 -7.38 -2.80 -15.87
CA LYS A 145 -7.07 -4.04 -15.14
C LYS A 145 -7.35 -3.76 -13.67
N PRO A 146 -8.04 -4.66 -12.94
CA PRO A 146 -8.06 -4.57 -11.48
C PRO A 146 -6.61 -4.45 -11.04
N GLN A 147 -6.29 -3.39 -10.31
CA GLN A 147 -4.93 -3.12 -9.87
C GLN A 147 -4.53 -4.24 -8.93
N THR A 148 -3.87 -5.27 -9.45
CA THR A 148 -3.61 -6.48 -8.67
C THR A 148 -2.55 -6.27 -7.61
N SER A 149 -1.75 -5.20 -7.69
CA SER A 149 -0.67 -4.88 -6.74
C SER A 149 -0.85 -3.49 -6.11
N PRO A 150 -0.31 -3.23 -4.90
CA PRO A 150 -0.33 -1.89 -4.32
C PRO A 150 0.27 -0.84 -5.28
N PRO A 151 -0.12 0.45 -5.19
CA PRO A 151 0.34 1.47 -6.12
C PRO A 151 1.87 1.54 -6.13
N LEU A 152 2.45 1.62 -7.32
CA LEU A 152 3.91 1.68 -7.49
C LEU A 152 4.48 2.98 -6.90
N SER A 153 5.74 2.93 -6.48
CA SER A 153 6.48 4.10 -6.00
C SER A 153 6.56 5.21 -7.05
N VAL A 154 6.06 6.40 -6.70
CA VAL A 154 6.25 7.61 -7.51
C VAL A 154 7.61 8.24 -7.22
N PHE A 155 8.10 8.14 -5.98
CA PHE A 155 9.38 8.73 -5.57
C PHE A 155 10.58 8.01 -6.19
N GLN A 156 10.41 6.79 -6.72
CA GLN A 156 11.42 6.14 -7.55
C GLN A 156 11.81 6.99 -8.77
N LYS A 157 10.87 7.76 -9.33
CA LYS A 157 11.13 8.68 -10.46
C LYS A 157 12.02 9.88 -10.08
N LEU A 158 12.17 10.15 -8.79
CA LEU A 158 13.02 11.21 -8.26
C LEU A 158 14.43 10.72 -7.88
N LYS A 159 14.71 9.41 -7.99
CA LYS A 159 16.07 8.89 -7.83
C LYS A 159 16.99 9.37 -8.95
N PRO A 160 18.32 9.36 -8.75
CA PRO A 160 19.27 9.57 -9.83
C PRO A 160 18.92 8.71 -11.06
N SER A 161 18.76 9.37 -12.20
CA SER A 161 18.30 8.72 -13.43
C SER A 161 19.46 8.10 -14.20
N LYS A 162 19.27 6.86 -14.68
CA LYS A 162 20.22 6.19 -15.60
C LYS A 162 20.41 6.94 -16.91
N ALA A 163 19.44 7.77 -17.31
CA ALA A 163 19.56 8.61 -18.49
C ALA A 163 20.62 9.73 -18.33
N ARG A 164 21.06 10.02 -17.09
CA ARG A 164 22.01 11.09 -16.79
C ARG A 164 23.25 10.63 -16.00
N TYR A 165 23.22 9.43 -15.43
CA TYR A 165 24.28 8.92 -14.57
C TYR A 165 24.50 7.43 -14.80
N THR A 166 25.76 7.00 -14.83
CA THR A 166 26.13 5.59 -14.61
C THR A 166 26.04 5.30 -13.12
N LEU A 167 25.23 4.32 -12.72
CA LEU A 167 25.06 3.98 -11.32
C LEU A 167 26.18 3.04 -10.88
N LYS A 168 26.85 3.36 -9.77
CA LYS A 168 27.97 2.55 -9.24
C LYS A 168 27.56 1.13 -8.86
N GLU A 169 26.30 0.89 -8.54
CA GLU A 169 25.76 -0.43 -8.21
C GLU A 169 25.77 -1.39 -9.41
N GLU A 170 25.98 -0.86 -10.62
CA GLU A 170 26.04 -1.60 -11.88
C GLU A 170 27.48 -1.76 -12.41
N LEU A 171 28.48 -1.29 -11.65
CA LEU A 171 29.91 -1.40 -11.94
C LEU A 171 30.55 -2.49 -11.05
#